data_AF-A0A3M1LGK1-F1
#
_entry.id   AF-A0A3M1LGK1-F1
#
_cell.length_a   1.000
_cell.length_b   1.000
_cell.length_c   1.000
_cell.angle_alpha   90.00
_cell.angle_beta   90.00
_cell.angle_gamma   90.00
#
_symmetry.space_group_name_H-M   'P 1'
#
loop_
_entity.id
_entity.type
_entity.pdbx_description
1 polymer ?
#
loop_
_entity_poly.entity_id
_entity_poly.type
_entity_poly.pdbx_seq_one_letter_code
_entity_poly.pdbx_strand_id
1 'polypeptide(L)'
;MNLAFVIDHRKCIGCHACSTVCKAENNVPLGVYRTWVKYVEKGQFPHTRRFFQVTRCNHCANPPCVRICPVAAMYQRPDGIVEFDPARCIGCKACMQACPYDAIYIDPESRTAAKCHFCAHRIEVGLAPACVVVCPEQAIIVGDLDDPDGEVARLLASQRVQVRKPEQGTRPKLFYIEAEESAIVPMAARTDGGMLWAEHPALAHDGAGNPHDGWRGPIQIGPHRMADALVASAAQPREVYNVAHKVPWHWQVPAYLTTKAIGAGTFLLAAAGVTLGLLPAIPLFTTVAAFVALLFIGLTAGLLVWDLERPERFWTILIRPQRRSWLARGAFILIGFSAVGGLWFLGHLLRVPLLTHPLLTWIGVFLAGLSAVYTAFLFAQAEGRDLWQSPLLSWHLFVQGLTAGAATLLLLA
;
A
#
# COMPACT_ATOMS: atom_id res chain seq x y z
N MET A 1 -0.76 3.80 29.42
CA MET A 1 -1.08 2.57 28.68
C MET A 1 -0.60 2.73 27.27
N ASN A 2 0.34 1.89 26.89
CA ASN A 2 0.98 1.84 25.59
C ASN A 2 1.23 0.37 25.24
N LEU A 3 0.24 -0.26 24.63
CA LEU A 3 0.22 -1.72 24.47
C LEU A 3 1.22 -2.21 23.42
N ALA A 4 1.86 -3.35 23.70
CA ALA A 4 2.77 -4.03 22.80
C ALA A 4 2.61 -5.55 22.82
N PHE A 5 3.02 -6.18 21.72
CA PHE A 5 3.17 -7.63 21.62
C PHE A 5 4.64 -8.02 21.76
N VAL A 6 4.88 -9.14 22.45
CA VAL A 6 6.14 -9.89 22.40
C VAL A 6 5.83 -11.30 21.91
N ILE A 7 6.60 -11.79 20.94
CA ILE A 7 6.48 -13.17 20.45
C ILE A 7 7.79 -13.91 20.72
N ASP A 8 7.73 -14.88 21.62
CA ASP A 8 8.84 -15.74 21.99
C ASP A 8 8.97 -16.92 21.02
N HIS A 9 9.93 -16.83 20.08
CA HIS A 9 10.11 -17.85 19.05
C HIS A 9 10.71 -19.14 19.60
N ARG A 10 11.29 -19.12 20.81
CA ARG A 10 11.78 -20.33 21.49
C ARG A 10 10.64 -21.27 21.87
N LYS A 11 9.45 -20.70 22.12
CA LYS A 11 8.25 -21.42 22.55
C LYS A 11 7.29 -21.70 21.39
N CYS A 12 7.39 -20.98 20.28
CA CYS A 12 6.43 -21.14 19.20
C CYS A 12 6.61 -22.47 18.46
N ILE A 13 5.63 -23.38 18.58
CA ILE A 13 5.60 -24.67 17.87
C ILE A 13 4.88 -24.62 16.51
N GLY A 14 4.47 -23.43 16.06
CA GLY A 14 3.80 -23.27 14.77
C GLY A 14 2.38 -23.84 14.67
N CYS A 15 1.68 -24.15 15.76
CA CYS A 15 0.39 -24.86 15.71
C CYS A 15 -0.81 -24.15 15.03
N HIS A 16 -0.64 -22.91 14.55
CA HIS A 16 -1.70 -22.05 13.97
C HIS A 16 -2.93 -21.75 14.85
N ALA A 17 -2.95 -22.16 16.13
CA ALA A 17 -4.07 -21.87 17.04
C ALA A 17 -4.40 -20.36 17.10
N CYS A 18 -3.37 -19.50 17.12
CA CYS A 18 -3.53 -18.05 17.10
C CYS A 18 -4.20 -17.54 15.81
N SER A 19 -3.93 -18.16 14.66
CA SER A 19 -4.55 -17.82 13.37
C SER A 19 -6.03 -18.20 13.37
N THR A 20 -6.35 -19.41 13.84
CA THR A 20 -7.70 -19.96 13.86
C THR A 20 -8.59 -19.22 14.85
N VAL A 21 -8.13 -18.99 16.08
CA VAL A 21 -8.94 -18.25 17.08
C VAL A 21 -9.17 -16.81 16.65
N CYS A 22 -8.20 -16.18 16.00
CA CYS A 22 -8.37 -14.80 15.54
C CYS A 22 -9.46 -14.71 14.47
N LYS A 23 -9.59 -15.75 13.63
CA LYS A 23 -10.69 -15.85 12.67
C LYS A 23 -12.04 -16.01 13.37
N ALA A 24 -12.12 -16.94 14.32
CA ALA A 24 -13.35 -17.22 15.06
C ALA A 24 -13.81 -16.00 15.90
N GLU A 25 -12.92 -15.40 16.68
CA GLU A 25 -13.24 -14.28 17.56
C GLU A 25 -13.70 -13.03 16.80
N ASN A 26 -13.11 -12.78 15.62
CA ASN A 26 -13.31 -11.52 14.89
C ASN A 26 -14.10 -11.68 13.60
N ASN A 27 -14.73 -12.85 13.39
CA ASN A 27 -15.44 -13.18 12.15
C ASN A 27 -14.63 -12.85 10.89
N VAL A 28 -13.35 -13.25 10.86
CA VAL A 28 -12.47 -12.92 9.72
C VAL A 28 -12.76 -13.86 8.53
N PRO A 29 -13.16 -13.34 7.36
CA PRO A 29 -13.55 -14.15 6.22
C PRO A 29 -12.44 -15.09 5.72
N LEU A 30 -12.82 -16.14 4.99
CA LEU A 30 -11.86 -17.06 4.37
C LEU A 30 -10.97 -16.33 3.35
N GLY A 31 -9.74 -16.82 3.17
CA GLY A 31 -8.75 -16.24 2.26
C GLY A 31 -7.98 -15.02 2.79
N VAL A 32 -8.42 -14.41 3.91
CA VAL A 32 -7.73 -13.27 4.56
C VAL A 32 -7.40 -13.55 6.02
N TYR A 33 -6.38 -12.88 6.55
CA TYR A 33 -5.83 -13.15 7.89
C TYR A 33 -5.45 -11.86 8.62
N ARG A 34 -5.76 -11.77 9.92
CA ARG A 34 -5.26 -10.71 10.82
C ARG A 34 -3.94 -11.08 11.50
N THR A 35 -3.71 -12.38 11.68
CA THR A 35 -2.45 -12.97 12.15
C THR A 35 -2.27 -14.32 11.44
N TRP A 36 -1.03 -14.67 11.13
CA TRP A 36 -0.67 -15.96 10.54
C TRP A 36 0.71 -16.41 11.02
N VAL A 37 1.09 -17.65 10.72
CA VAL A 37 2.42 -18.18 11.02
C VAL A 37 3.10 -18.50 9.70
N LYS A 38 4.27 -17.89 9.44
CA LYS A 38 5.15 -18.17 8.30
C LYS A 38 6.16 -19.24 8.70
N TYR A 39 6.42 -20.20 7.83
CA TYR A 39 7.37 -21.29 8.08
C TYR A 39 8.57 -21.14 7.15
N VAL A 40 9.76 -21.24 7.75
CA VAL A 40 11.02 -21.31 7.00
C VAL A 40 11.79 -22.54 7.44
N GLU A 41 12.28 -23.31 6.49
CA GLU A 41 13.21 -24.41 6.73
C GLU A 41 14.62 -23.99 6.35
N LYS A 42 15.62 -24.41 7.14
CA LYS A 42 17.03 -24.11 6.91
C LYS A 42 17.89 -25.27 7.42
N GLY A 43 19.02 -25.48 6.75
CA GLY A 43 20.01 -26.49 7.12
C GLY A 43 19.88 -27.78 6.30
N GLN A 44 20.94 -28.59 6.31
CA GLN A 44 21.03 -29.82 5.53
C GLN A 44 20.85 -31.05 6.42
N PHE A 45 20.32 -32.14 5.87
CA PHE A 45 20.20 -33.41 6.60
C PHE A 45 21.56 -33.89 7.14
N PRO A 46 21.66 -34.34 8.40
CA PRO A 46 20.60 -34.52 9.41
C PRO A 46 20.30 -33.27 10.26
N HIS A 47 21.02 -32.17 10.06
CA HIS A 47 20.90 -30.93 10.82
C HIS A 47 19.95 -29.92 10.17
N THR A 48 18.69 -30.31 10.00
CA THR A 48 17.63 -29.43 9.50
C THR A 48 16.81 -28.83 10.64
N ARG A 49 16.35 -27.59 10.48
CA ARG A 49 15.43 -26.95 11.43
C ARG A 49 14.31 -26.22 10.68
N ARG A 50 13.15 -26.16 11.32
CA ARG A 50 12.00 -25.34 10.90
C ARG A 50 11.81 -24.20 11.89
N PHE A 51 11.60 -23.01 11.36
CA PHE A 51 11.43 -21.76 12.11
C PHE A 51 10.02 -21.24 11.87
N PHE A 52 9.34 -20.87 12.96
CA PHE A 52 7.95 -20.46 12.95
C PHE A 52 7.84 -18.97 13.27
N GLN A 53 7.50 -18.16 12.27
CA GLN A 53 7.40 -16.71 12.40
C GLN A 53 5.94 -16.27 12.47
N VAL A 54 5.49 -15.86 13.65
CA VAL A 54 4.14 -15.32 13.80
C VAL A 54 4.13 -13.87 13.29
N THR A 55 3.24 -13.58 12.34
CA THR A 55 3.14 -12.29 11.66
C THR A 55 1.74 -11.70 11.82
N ARG A 56 1.66 -10.38 12.06
CA ARG A 56 0.42 -9.60 12.27
C ARG A 56 0.71 -8.10 12.15
N CYS A 57 -0.29 -7.26 12.42
CA CYS A 57 -0.08 -5.81 12.56
C CYS A 57 0.87 -5.51 13.73
N ASN A 58 1.86 -4.65 13.48
CA ASN A 58 2.85 -4.28 14.50
C ASN A 58 2.39 -3.18 15.46
N HIS A 59 1.19 -2.62 15.25
CA HIS A 59 0.64 -1.47 16.00
C HIS A 59 1.70 -0.37 16.22
N CYS A 60 2.33 0.04 15.12
CA CYS A 60 3.46 0.96 15.08
C CYS A 60 3.22 2.24 15.89
N ALA A 61 4.24 2.73 16.58
CA ALA A 61 4.19 4.02 17.28
C ALA A 61 4.19 5.22 16.31
N ASN A 62 4.84 5.08 15.13
CA ASN A 62 4.73 6.00 14.00
C ASN A 62 4.03 5.28 12.83
N PRO A 63 2.69 5.17 12.82
CA PRO A 63 1.97 4.37 11.83
C PRO A 63 1.79 5.09 10.48
N PRO A 64 2.48 4.68 9.39
CA PRO A 64 2.28 5.29 8.08
C PRO A 64 0.89 5.06 7.51
N CYS A 65 0.27 3.91 7.84
CA CYS A 65 -1.10 3.59 7.44
C CYS A 65 -2.15 4.58 7.98
N VAL A 66 -1.89 5.22 9.13
CA VAL A 66 -2.72 6.31 9.65
C VAL A 66 -2.46 7.57 8.82
N ARG A 67 -1.19 7.98 8.64
CA ARG A 67 -0.82 9.23 7.92
C ARG A 67 -1.37 9.28 6.48
N ILE A 68 -1.31 8.16 5.76
CA ILE A 68 -1.74 8.09 4.35
C ILE A 68 -3.27 8.07 4.18
N CYS A 69 -4.04 7.70 5.22
CA CYS A 69 -5.48 7.52 5.11
C CYS A 69 -6.16 8.87 4.74
N PRO A 70 -6.94 8.96 3.65
CA PRO A 70 -7.52 10.22 3.20
C PRO A 70 -8.72 10.69 4.03
N VAL A 71 -9.38 9.78 4.74
CA VAL A 71 -10.68 9.98 5.41
C VAL A 71 -10.61 9.73 6.92
N ALA A 72 -9.39 9.63 7.47
CA ALA A 72 -9.15 9.32 8.88
C ALA A 72 -9.91 8.08 9.39
N ALA A 73 -10.03 7.05 8.52
CA ALA A 73 -10.56 5.75 8.91
C ALA A 73 -9.54 4.94 9.72
N MET A 74 -8.24 5.13 9.48
CA MET A 74 -7.18 4.59 10.32
C MET A 74 -6.78 5.65 11.35
N TYR A 75 -6.70 5.28 12.62
CA TYR A 75 -6.30 6.20 13.70
C TYR A 75 -5.50 5.47 14.77
N GLN A 76 -4.77 6.21 15.60
CA GLN A 76 -4.06 5.66 16.75
C GLN A 76 -4.79 6.10 18.01
N ARG A 77 -5.14 5.12 18.85
CA ARG A 77 -5.76 5.34 20.16
C ARG A 77 -4.74 5.81 21.19
N PRO A 78 -5.19 6.41 22.31
CA PRO A 78 -4.30 6.81 23.42
C PRO A 78 -3.53 5.65 24.04
N ASP A 79 -4.10 4.44 24.05
CA ASP A 79 -3.46 3.20 24.50
C ASP A 79 -2.38 2.67 23.52
N GLY A 80 -2.17 3.40 22.42
CA GLY A 80 -1.23 3.08 21.36
C GLY A 80 -1.70 2.00 20.39
N ILE A 81 -2.94 1.51 20.48
CA ILE A 81 -3.52 0.63 19.46
C ILE A 81 -3.78 1.45 18.19
N VAL A 82 -3.13 1.07 17.08
CA VAL A 82 -3.58 1.51 15.75
C VAL A 82 -4.90 0.81 15.46
N GLU A 83 -5.99 1.56 15.29
CA GLU A 83 -7.35 1.06 15.11
C GLU A 83 -7.92 1.52 13.74
N PHE A 84 -9.02 0.89 13.32
CA PHE A 84 -9.71 1.24 12.08
C PHE A 84 -11.22 1.40 12.29
N ASP A 85 -11.81 2.40 11.63
CA ASP A 85 -13.24 2.66 11.55
C ASP A 85 -13.78 2.24 10.17
N PRO A 86 -14.51 1.10 10.07
CA PRO A 86 -15.06 0.63 8.80
C PRO A 86 -16.17 1.54 8.25
N ALA A 87 -16.82 2.36 9.07
CA ALA A 87 -17.88 3.26 8.59
C ALA A 87 -17.31 4.41 7.75
N ARG A 88 -16.09 4.86 8.06
CA ARG A 88 -15.39 5.93 7.31
C ARG A 88 -14.60 5.41 6.11
N CYS A 89 -14.26 4.13 6.10
CA CYS A 89 -13.39 3.58 5.06
C CYS A 89 -14.06 3.63 3.68
N ILE A 90 -13.32 4.15 2.70
CA ILE A 90 -13.72 4.24 1.27
C ILE A 90 -13.07 3.15 0.41
N GLY A 91 -12.26 2.26 1.00
CA GLY A 91 -11.64 1.17 0.24
C GLY A 91 -10.55 1.59 -0.76
N CYS A 92 -9.87 2.74 -0.56
CA CYS A 92 -8.85 3.25 -1.50
C CYS A 92 -7.52 2.48 -1.54
N LYS A 93 -7.35 1.44 -0.72
CA LYS A 93 -6.14 0.59 -0.63
C LYS A 93 -4.82 1.31 -0.26
N ALA A 94 -4.82 2.64 -0.07
CA ALA A 94 -3.60 3.41 0.25
C ALA A 94 -2.90 2.94 1.53
N CYS A 95 -3.66 2.58 2.58
CA CYS A 95 -3.09 2.06 3.82
C CYS A 95 -2.33 0.74 3.63
N MET A 96 -2.72 -0.10 2.66
CA MET A 96 -2.01 -1.34 2.35
C MET A 96 -0.62 -1.04 1.77
N GLN A 97 -0.51 -0.02 0.92
CA GLN A 97 0.76 0.38 0.31
C GLN A 97 1.69 1.10 1.30
N ALA A 98 1.10 1.77 2.29
CA ALA A 98 1.85 2.35 3.39
C ALA A 98 2.33 1.33 4.43
N CYS A 99 1.71 0.15 4.52
CA CYS A 99 2.09 -0.84 5.52
C CYS A 99 3.28 -1.67 5.03
N PRO A 100 4.46 -1.59 5.67
CA PRO A 100 5.63 -2.35 5.22
C PRO A 100 5.59 -3.84 5.60
N TYR A 101 4.53 -4.28 6.28
CA TYR A 101 4.39 -5.62 6.84
C TYR A 101 3.34 -6.48 6.14
N ASP A 102 2.65 -5.93 5.13
CA ASP A 102 1.50 -6.53 4.45
C ASP A 102 0.40 -7.02 5.43
N ALA A 103 0.24 -6.31 6.56
CA ALA A 103 -0.67 -6.68 7.65
C ALA A 103 -2.10 -6.16 7.47
N ILE A 104 -2.41 -5.52 6.34
CA ILE A 104 -3.70 -4.90 6.04
C ILE A 104 -4.24 -5.52 4.76
N TYR A 105 -5.52 -5.88 4.76
CA TYR A 105 -6.23 -6.44 3.60
C TYR A 105 -7.54 -5.69 3.36
N ILE A 106 -8.11 -5.82 2.16
CA ILE A 106 -9.51 -5.46 1.92
C ILE A 106 -10.36 -6.67 2.29
N ASP A 107 -11.26 -6.45 3.24
CA ASP A 107 -12.20 -7.45 3.68
C ASP A 107 -13.22 -7.74 2.56
N PRO A 108 -13.36 -9.02 2.13
CA PRO A 108 -14.16 -9.36 0.95
C PRO A 108 -15.66 -9.14 1.15
N GLU A 109 -16.14 -9.14 2.39
CA GLU A 109 -17.55 -8.97 2.72
C GLU A 109 -17.89 -7.49 2.87
N SER A 110 -17.14 -6.77 3.70
CA SER A 110 -17.39 -5.36 3.99
C SER A 110 -16.78 -4.41 2.97
N ARG A 111 -15.88 -4.85 2.07
CA ARG A 111 -15.18 -3.99 1.11
C ARG A 111 -14.42 -2.83 1.76
N THR A 112 -13.98 -3.02 3.00
CA THR A 112 -13.21 -2.03 3.77
C THR A 112 -11.86 -2.59 4.16
N ALA A 113 -10.91 -1.70 4.46
CA ALA A 113 -9.62 -2.13 4.97
C ALA A 113 -9.78 -2.72 6.37
N ALA A 114 -9.21 -3.90 6.61
CA ALA A 114 -9.20 -4.60 7.87
C ALA A 114 -7.80 -5.11 8.20
N LYS A 115 -7.53 -5.29 9.50
CA LYS A 115 -6.25 -5.76 10.05
C LYS A 115 -6.43 -6.24 11.48
N CYS A 116 -5.37 -6.77 12.09
CA CYS A 116 -5.34 -6.94 13.54
C CYS A 116 -5.59 -5.59 14.24
N HIS A 117 -6.51 -5.60 15.19
CA HIS A 117 -6.94 -4.47 16.01
C HIS A 117 -6.68 -4.74 17.50
N PHE A 118 -5.68 -5.58 17.79
CA PHE A 118 -5.27 -5.93 19.14
C PHE A 118 -6.37 -6.59 20.01
N CYS A 119 -7.45 -7.09 19.41
CA CYS A 119 -8.67 -7.48 20.14
C CYS A 119 -9.16 -6.35 21.08
N ALA A 120 -9.20 -5.11 20.59
CA ALA A 120 -9.64 -3.94 21.36
C ALA A 120 -10.94 -4.18 22.16
N HIS A 121 -11.94 -4.78 21.54
CA HIS A 121 -13.22 -5.16 22.17
C HIS A 121 -13.08 -6.07 23.41
N ARG A 122 -12.03 -6.88 23.51
CA ARG A 122 -11.72 -7.71 24.70
C ARG A 122 -10.98 -6.90 25.75
N ILE A 123 -10.00 -6.11 25.34
CA ILE A 123 -9.19 -5.30 26.24
C ILE A 123 -10.05 -4.27 26.98
N GLU A 124 -11.02 -3.68 26.29
CA GLU A 124 -11.98 -2.72 26.87
C GLU A 124 -12.81 -3.30 28.02
N VAL A 125 -13.00 -4.63 28.05
CA VAL A 125 -13.71 -5.34 29.12
C VAL A 125 -12.77 -6.11 30.05
N GLY A 126 -11.46 -5.81 30.02
CA GLY A 126 -10.47 -6.42 30.90
C GLY A 126 -10.03 -7.83 30.53
N LEU A 127 -10.30 -8.28 29.29
CA LEU A 127 -9.92 -9.60 28.80
C LEU A 127 -8.66 -9.54 27.93
N ALA A 128 -7.81 -10.55 28.03
CA ALA A 128 -6.65 -10.71 27.15
C ALA A 128 -7.08 -11.01 25.68
N PRO A 129 -6.30 -10.60 24.67
CA PRO A 129 -6.56 -10.93 23.27
C PRO A 129 -6.70 -12.43 23.02
N ALA A 130 -7.61 -12.83 22.13
CA ALA A 130 -7.89 -14.25 21.89
C ALA A 130 -6.64 -15.07 21.47
N CYS A 131 -5.76 -14.46 20.67
CA CYS A 131 -4.51 -15.11 20.24
C CYS A 131 -3.50 -15.34 21.38
N VAL A 132 -3.58 -14.59 22.49
CA VAL A 132 -2.80 -14.81 23.71
C VAL A 132 -3.40 -15.99 24.47
N VAL A 133 -4.71 -15.95 24.71
CA VAL A 133 -5.44 -16.97 25.50
C VAL A 133 -5.33 -18.36 24.89
N VAL A 134 -5.38 -18.49 23.56
CA VAL A 134 -5.37 -19.81 22.90
C VAL A 134 -3.96 -20.43 22.78
N CYS A 135 -2.89 -19.65 23.01
CA CYS A 135 -1.54 -20.13 22.71
C CYS A 135 -1.11 -21.18 23.75
N PRO A 136 -0.95 -22.47 23.38
CA PRO A 136 -0.66 -23.53 24.34
C PRO A 136 0.69 -23.34 25.03
N GLU A 137 1.66 -22.81 24.28
CA GLU A 137 3.04 -22.58 24.73
C GLU A 137 3.24 -21.19 25.34
N GLN A 138 2.19 -20.36 25.42
CA GLN A 138 2.26 -18.97 25.91
C GLN A 138 3.36 -18.17 25.19
N ALA A 139 3.56 -18.44 23.90
CA ALA A 139 4.57 -17.78 23.06
C ALA A 139 4.18 -16.34 22.67
N ILE A 140 2.89 -15.99 22.76
CA ILE A 140 2.36 -14.67 22.42
C ILE A 140 2.00 -13.95 23.72
N ILE A 141 2.70 -12.84 23.98
CA ILE A 141 2.61 -12.08 25.21
C ILE A 141 2.17 -10.67 24.88
N VAL A 142 1.31 -10.10 25.72
CA VAL A 142 0.78 -8.75 25.60
C VAL A 142 0.96 -8.04 26.92
N GLY A 143 1.33 -6.77 26.85
CA GLY A 143 1.50 -5.94 28.04
C GLY A 143 1.58 -4.46 27.70
N ASP A 144 1.57 -3.66 28.75
CA ASP A 144 1.79 -2.22 28.70
C ASP A 144 3.29 -1.93 28.71
N LEU A 145 3.78 -1.13 27.76
CA LEU A 145 5.17 -0.66 27.72
C LEU A 145 5.46 0.39 28.79
N ASP A 146 4.43 1.08 29.29
CA ASP A 146 4.58 2.11 30.33
C ASP A 146 4.64 1.49 31.74
N ASP A 147 4.32 0.19 31.88
CA ASP A 147 4.41 -0.56 33.13
C ASP A 147 5.77 -1.27 33.26
N PRO A 148 6.70 -0.77 34.09
CA PRO A 148 8.05 -1.34 34.21
C PRO A 148 8.07 -2.73 34.86
N ASP A 149 7.07 -3.07 35.66
CA ASP A 149 6.96 -4.36 36.35
C ASP A 149 6.24 -5.42 35.49
N GLY A 150 5.62 -4.97 34.39
CA GLY A 150 4.93 -5.81 33.42
C GLY A 150 5.82 -6.88 32.80
N GLU A 151 5.22 -8.00 32.40
CA GLU A 151 5.93 -9.11 31.76
C GLU A 151 6.65 -8.67 30.47
N VAL A 152 6.00 -7.83 29.65
CA VAL A 152 6.60 -7.28 28.43
C VAL A 152 7.85 -6.45 28.76
N ALA A 153 7.79 -5.53 29.73
CA ALA A 153 8.93 -4.71 30.09
C ALA A 153 10.12 -5.55 30.57
N ARG A 154 9.87 -6.56 31.43
CA ARG A 154 10.90 -7.50 31.89
C ARG A 154 11.53 -8.32 30.75
N LEU A 155 10.73 -8.75 29.78
CA LEU A 155 11.24 -9.47 28.61
C LEU A 155 12.07 -8.56 27.70
N LEU A 156 11.63 -7.34 27.45
CA LEU A 156 12.37 -6.36 26.65
C LEU A 156 13.69 -5.95 27.31
N ALA A 157 13.74 -5.92 28.64
CA ALA A 157 14.95 -5.59 29.40
C ALA A 157 15.96 -6.75 29.48
N SER A 158 15.48 -8.00 29.53
CA SER A 158 16.33 -9.18 29.76
C SER A 158 16.71 -9.97 28.50
N GLN A 159 15.94 -9.84 27.42
CA GLN A 159 16.12 -10.64 26.20
C GLN A 159 16.59 -9.78 25.02
N ARG A 160 17.29 -10.40 24.07
CA ARG A 160 17.55 -9.78 22.76
C ARG A 160 16.28 -9.84 21.92
N VAL A 161 15.77 -8.68 21.53
CA VAL A 161 14.57 -8.56 20.71
C VAL A 161 14.87 -7.96 19.35
N GLN A 162 14.12 -8.42 18.36
CA GLN A 162 14.13 -7.92 16.99
C GLN A 162 12.77 -7.34 16.61
N VAL A 163 12.76 -6.46 15.62
CA VAL A 163 11.55 -5.91 15.00
C VAL A 163 11.66 -6.04 13.48
N ARG A 164 10.53 -6.07 12.78
CA ARG A 164 10.52 -6.10 11.31
C ARG A 164 10.79 -4.71 10.75
N LYS A 165 11.61 -4.64 9.69
CA LYS A 165 11.91 -3.44 8.89
C LYS A 165 12.18 -2.16 9.72
N PRO A 166 13.16 -2.19 10.65
CA PRO A 166 13.52 -1.02 11.45
C PRO A 166 13.90 0.20 10.61
N GLU A 167 14.47 0.00 9.42
CA GLU A 167 14.87 1.02 8.46
C GLU A 167 13.71 1.93 8.00
N GLN A 168 12.46 1.46 8.07
CA GLN A 168 11.28 2.26 7.69
C GLN A 168 10.87 3.29 8.76
N GLY A 169 11.48 3.30 9.95
CA GLY A 169 11.20 4.32 10.96
C GLY A 169 9.77 4.29 11.55
N THR A 170 9.02 3.20 11.33
CA THR A 170 7.65 3.05 11.84
C THR A 170 7.58 2.82 13.36
N ARG A 171 8.69 2.45 13.99
CA ARG A 171 8.80 2.09 15.43
C ARG A 171 7.77 1.02 15.82
N PRO A 172 7.95 -0.24 15.39
CA PRO A 172 7.05 -1.36 15.70
C PRO A 172 6.87 -1.57 17.20
N LYS A 173 5.65 -1.95 17.62
CA LYS A 173 5.34 -2.42 18.98
C LYS A 173 5.02 -3.92 19.01
N LEU A 174 5.63 -4.65 18.07
CA LEU A 174 5.63 -6.10 17.99
C LEU A 174 7.09 -6.54 17.99
N PHE A 175 7.50 -7.12 19.10
CA PHE A 175 8.86 -7.54 19.37
C PHE A 175 8.99 -9.05 19.25
N TYR A 176 10.14 -9.49 18.78
CA TYR A 176 10.44 -10.89 18.52
C TYR A 176 11.66 -11.33 19.32
N ILE A 177 11.52 -12.30 20.21
CA ILE A 177 12.66 -12.93 20.91
C ILE A 177 13.14 -14.09 20.04
N GLU A 178 14.44 -14.10 19.73
CA GLU A 178 15.11 -15.16 18.95
C GLU A 178 14.43 -15.51 17.60
N ALA A 179 13.91 -14.50 16.90
CA ALA A 179 13.44 -14.71 15.52
C ALA A 179 14.62 -15.03 14.59
N GLU A 180 14.43 -16.05 13.75
CA GLU A 180 15.37 -16.39 12.68
C GLU A 180 15.33 -15.33 11.58
N GLU A 181 16.50 -14.84 11.19
CA GLU A 181 16.65 -13.76 10.21
C GLU A 181 15.95 -14.08 8.88
N SER A 182 16.09 -15.32 8.40
CA SER A 182 15.45 -15.75 7.15
C SER A 182 13.92 -15.81 7.22
N ALA A 183 13.34 -15.85 8.42
CA ALA A 183 11.89 -15.84 8.61
C ALA A 183 11.33 -14.43 8.77
N ILE A 184 12.08 -13.53 9.45
CA ILE A 184 11.66 -12.15 9.72
C ILE A 184 11.85 -11.23 8.50
N VAL A 185 12.91 -11.45 7.72
CA VAL A 185 13.25 -10.72 6.49
C VAL A 185 12.54 -11.36 5.30
N PRO A 186 11.58 -10.67 4.62
CA PRO A 186 10.75 -11.28 3.58
C PRO A 186 11.53 -11.90 2.42
N MET A 187 12.61 -11.27 1.97
CA MET A 187 13.39 -11.71 0.79
C MET A 187 14.56 -12.64 1.13
N ALA A 188 14.78 -12.95 2.41
CA ALA A 188 15.93 -13.75 2.84
C ALA A 188 15.70 -15.25 2.61
N ALA A 189 14.46 -15.73 2.74
CA ALA A 189 14.10 -17.10 2.38
C ALA A 189 13.60 -17.15 0.93
N ARG A 190 14.04 -18.16 0.18
CA ARG A 190 13.57 -18.38 -1.20
C ARG A 190 12.14 -18.89 -1.18
N THR A 191 11.31 -18.34 -2.07
CA THR A 191 9.98 -18.89 -2.41
C THR A 191 10.18 -19.90 -3.52
N ASP A 192 10.39 -21.17 -3.17
CA ASP A 192 10.55 -22.22 -4.18
C ASP A 192 9.16 -22.60 -4.73
N GLY A 193 9.04 -22.68 -6.07
CA GLY A 193 7.77 -22.83 -6.81
C GLY A 193 7.08 -24.19 -6.71
N GLY A 194 7.36 -24.98 -5.68
CA GLY A 194 6.71 -26.27 -5.47
C GLY A 194 7.39 -27.07 -4.36
N MET A 195 6.58 -27.69 -3.51
CA MET A 195 7.02 -28.84 -2.72
C MET A 195 6.90 -30.08 -3.60
N LEU A 196 7.67 -31.14 -3.30
CA LEU A 196 7.60 -32.43 -4.01
C LEU A 196 6.15 -32.98 -4.12
N TRP A 197 5.28 -32.62 -3.17
CA TRP A 197 3.90 -33.10 -3.05
C TRP A 197 2.86 -31.99 -2.87
N ALA A 198 3.25 -30.72 -3.03
CA ALA A 198 2.33 -29.60 -2.89
C ALA A 198 2.67 -28.51 -3.90
N GLU A 199 1.70 -28.18 -4.73
CA GLU A 199 1.73 -26.94 -5.49
C GLU A 199 1.61 -25.79 -4.50
N HIS A 200 2.54 -24.84 -4.56
CA HIS A 200 2.24 -23.52 -4.03
C HIS A 200 1.04 -23.04 -4.84
N PRO A 201 -0.05 -22.53 -4.23
CA PRO A 201 -1.03 -21.79 -5.00
C PRO A 201 -0.22 -20.68 -5.65
N ALA A 202 0.06 -20.83 -6.95
CA ALA A 202 0.60 -19.76 -7.76
C ALA A 202 -0.25 -18.55 -7.42
N LEU A 203 0.38 -17.42 -7.11
CA LEU A 203 -0.27 -16.14 -6.87
C LEU A 203 -1.47 -16.09 -7.82
N ALA A 204 -2.66 -16.34 -7.27
CA ALA A 204 -3.81 -16.69 -8.10
C ALA A 204 -4.19 -15.39 -8.78
N HIS A 205 -3.64 -15.20 -9.98
CA HIS A 205 -3.94 -14.12 -10.88
C HIS A 205 -5.40 -14.30 -11.25
N ASP A 206 -6.25 -13.59 -10.49
CA ASP A 206 -7.58 -13.14 -10.85
C ASP A 206 -8.24 -13.91 -12.00
N GLY A 207 -8.65 -15.16 -11.77
CA GLY A 207 -9.64 -15.89 -12.58
C GLY A 207 -9.43 -15.97 -14.11
N ALA A 208 -8.27 -15.60 -14.65
CA ALA A 208 -8.02 -15.51 -16.09
C ALA A 208 -6.57 -15.86 -16.49
N GLY A 209 -5.81 -16.47 -15.58
CA GLY A 209 -4.45 -16.95 -15.85
C GLY A 209 -4.39 -18.48 -15.88
N ASN A 210 -3.79 -19.02 -16.94
CA ASN A 210 -3.53 -20.46 -17.12
C ASN A 210 -2.66 -20.98 -15.95
N PRO A 211 -2.90 -22.17 -15.36
CA PRO A 211 -2.14 -22.70 -14.21
C PRO A 211 -0.63 -22.92 -14.44
N HIS A 212 -0.12 -22.62 -15.64
CA HIS A 212 1.26 -22.80 -16.06
C HIS A 212 2.08 -21.50 -16.13
N ASP A 213 1.61 -20.38 -15.57
CA ASP A 213 2.31 -19.08 -15.68
C ASP A 213 3.54 -18.92 -14.75
N GLY A 214 4.31 -20.00 -14.61
CA GLY A 214 5.73 -19.98 -14.24
C GLY A 214 6.63 -19.62 -15.43
N TRP A 215 6.11 -18.90 -16.44
CA TRP A 215 6.87 -18.57 -17.65
C TRP A 215 7.89 -17.46 -17.36
N ARG A 216 9.16 -17.86 -17.24
CA ARG A 216 10.32 -16.96 -17.20
C ARG A 216 11.02 -16.97 -18.56
N GLY A 217 10.59 -16.09 -19.47
CA GLY A 217 11.38 -15.62 -20.61
C GLY A 217 11.76 -16.67 -21.68
N PRO A 218 12.18 -16.24 -22.88
CA PRO A 218 12.41 -17.14 -24.01
C PRO A 218 13.78 -17.87 -24.02
N ILE A 219 14.60 -17.77 -22.98
CA ILE A 219 15.89 -18.48 -22.93
C ILE A 219 16.08 -19.10 -21.54
N GLN A 220 16.01 -20.43 -21.47
CA GLN A 220 16.53 -21.22 -20.35
C GLN A 220 17.44 -22.32 -20.90
N ILE A 221 18.73 -22.26 -20.55
CA ILE A 221 19.75 -23.27 -20.88
C ILE A 221 20.40 -23.74 -19.59
N GLY A 222 20.48 -25.06 -19.40
CA GLY A 222 21.39 -25.69 -18.43
C GLY A 222 20.92 -27.07 -17.94
N PRO A 223 21.66 -28.16 -18.21
CA PRO A 223 21.38 -29.49 -17.68
C PRO A 223 22.10 -29.64 -16.34
N HIS A 224 21.44 -29.97 -15.23
CA HIS A 224 21.94 -30.84 -14.15
C HIS A 224 20.81 -31.07 -13.12
N ARG A 225 20.32 -32.31 -13.14
CA ARG A 225 19.55 -33.09 -12.17
C ARG A 225 18.87 -32.32 -11.01
N MET A 226 17.55 -32.48 -10.94
CA MET A 226 16.68 -32.10 -9.82
C MET A 226 17.26 -32.44 -8.43
N ALA A 227 18.07 -33.50 -8.31
CA ALA A 227 18.78 -33.86 -7.09
C ALA A 227 19.86 -32.85 -6.67
N ASP A 228 20.66 -32.31 -7.59
CA ASP A 228 21.71 -31.32 -7.27
C ASP A 228 21.10 -29.94 -6.97
N ALA A 229 19.99 -29.60 -7.63
CA ALA A 229 19.18 -28.43 -7.28
C ALA A 229 18.47 -28.59 -5.92
N LEU A 230 18.04 -29.80 -5.54
CA LEU A 230 17.47 -30.13 -4.24
C LEU A 230 18.53 -30.12 -3.12
N VAL A 231 19.77 -30.55 -3.41
CA VAL A 231 20.88 -30.55 -2.45
C VAL A 231 21.49 -29.16 -2.27
N ALA A 232 21.56 -28.36 -3.34
CA ALA A 232 21.96 -26.96 -3.27
C ALA A 232 20.88 -26.05 -2.65
N SER A 233 19.59 -26.39 -2.81
CA SER A 233 18.48 -25.67 -2.15
C SER A 233 18.28 -26.06 -0.69
N ALA A 234 18.61 -27.30 -0.29
CA ALA A 234 18.47 -27.74 1.11
C ALA A 234 19.32 -26.92 2.09
N ALA A 235 20.44 -26.34 1.66
CA ALA A 235 21.27 -25.50 2.53
C ALA A 235 20.67 -24.12 2.80
N GLN A 236 19.99 -23.55 1.80
CA GLN A 236 19.49 -22.18 1.85
C GLN A 236 18.12 -22.14 2.55
N PRO A 237 17.81 -21.05 3.27
CA PRO A 237 16.51 -20.92 3.88
C PRO A 237 15.40 -20.90 2.82
N ARG A 238 14.39 -21.74 3.01
CA ARG A 238 13.26 -21.89 2.11
C ARG A 238 11.96 -21.61 2.84
N GLU A 239 11.13 -20.74 2.26
CA GLU A 239 9.77 -20.52 2.72
C GLU A 239 8.92 -21.73 2.33
N VAL A 240 8.38 -22.45 3.31
CA VAL A 240 7.55 -23.65 3.07
C VAL A 240 6.07 -23.41 3.34
N TYR A 241 5.75 -22.34 4.07
CA TYR A 241 4.37 -21.91 4.24
C TYR A 241 4.33 -20.41 4.51
N ASN A 242 3.45 -19.72 3.82
CA ASN A 242 3.09 -18.35 4.11
C ASN A 242 1.70 -18.06 3.52
N VAL A 243 1.07 -16.98 3.97
CA VAL A 243 -0.22 -16.55 3.40
C VAL A 243 0.03 -15.76 2.13
N ALA A 244 -0.79 -15.99 1.11
CA ALA A 244 -0.76 -15.20 -0.11
C ALA A 244 -1.36 -13.81 0.15
N HIS A 245 -0.69 -12.77 -0.33
CA HIS A 245 -1.19 -11.41 -0.32
C HIS A 245 -1.54 -10.99 -1.74
N LYS A 246 -2.73 -10.41 -1.95
CA LYS A 246 -3.11 -9.84 -3.24
C LYS A 246 -2.36 -8.52 -3.46
N VAL A 247 -1.83 -8.32 -4.67
CA VAL A 247 -1.20 -7.06 -5.06
C VAL A 247 -2.30 -6.03 -5.30
N PRO A 248 -2.43 -4.98 -4.45
CA PRO A 248 -3.35 -3.89 -4.74
C PRO A 248 -2.72 -3.00 -5.81
N TRP A 249 -3.51 -2.15 -6.46
CA TRP A 249 -2.97 -1.11 -7.35
C TRP A 249 -2.18 -1.70 -8.53
N HIS A 250 -2.78 -2.64 -9.24
CA HIS A 250 -2.15 -3.32 -10.37
C HIS A 250 -2.12 -2.41 -11.61
N TRP A 251 -2.97 -2.68 -12.61
CA TRP A 251 -3.01 -1.91 -13.85
C TRP A 251 -3.71 -0.55 -13.68
N GLN A 252 -4.51 -0.39 -12.62
CA GLN A 252 -5.26 0.84 -12.35
C GLN A 252 -4.31 2.04 -12.21
N VAL A 253 -3.17 1.85 -11.54
CA VAL A 253 -2.22 2.94 -11.24
C VAL A 253 -1.51 3.48 -12.46
N PRO A 254 -0.90 2.63 -13.32
CA PRO A 254 -0.42 3.09 -14.62
C PRO A 254 -1.52 3.78 -15.43
N ALA A 255 -2.76 3.29 -15.41
CA ALA A 255 -3.86 3.86 -16.19
C ALA A 255 -4.18 5.30 -15.75
N TYR A 256 -4.44 5.53 -14.45
CA TYR A 256 -4.73 6.88 -13.96
C TYR A 256 -3.51 7.81 -13.96
N LEU A 257 -2.28 7.29 -13.89
CA LEU A 257 -1.07 8.10 -14.07
C LEU A 257 -0.95 8.61 -15.51
N THR A 258 -1.23 7.74 -16.48
CA THR A 258 -1.13 8.05 -17.90
C THR A 258 -2.20 9.05 -18.31
N THR A 259 -3.47 8.81 -17.96
CA THR A 259 -4.55 9.74 -18.29
C THR A 259 -4.34 11.09 -17.63
N LYS A 260 -3.87 11.11 -16.38
CA LYS A 260 -3.52 12.35 -15.68
C LYS A 260 -2.36 13.10 -16.33
N ALA A 261 -1.32 12.39 -16.77
CA ALA A 261 -0.16 12.97 -17.43
C ALA A 261 -0.56 13.64 -18.75
N ILE A 262 -1.41 12.98 -19.55
CA ILE A 262 -1.98 13.56 -20.79
C ILE A 262 -2.79 14.82 -20.46
N GLY A 263 -3.71 14.73 -19.50
CA GLY A 263 -4.59 15.85 -19.15
C GLY A 263 -3.83 17.08 -18.63
N ALA A 264 -3.02 16.88 -17.59
CA ALA A 264 -2.24 17.95 -16.98
C ALA A 264 -1.15 18.49 -17.91
N GLY A 265 -0.44 17.62 -18.63
CA GLY A 265 0.62 17.98 -19.57
C GLY A 265 0.12 18.82 -20.74
N THR A 266 -1.00 18.41 -21.35
CA THR A 266 -1.61 19.12 -22.48
C THR A 266 -2.01 20.54 -22.08
N PHE A 267 -2.70 20.70 -20.95
CA PHE A 267 -3.05 22.04 -20.45
C PHE A 267 -1.83 22.87 -20.13
N LEU A 268 -0.86 22.30 -19.40
CA LEU A 268 0.35 23.01 -18.97
C LEU A 268 1.09 23.60 -20.18
N LEU A 269 1.35 22.79 -21.20
CA LEU A 269 2.08 23.22 -22.39
C LEU A 269 1.26 24.16 -23.28
N ALA A 270 -0.03 23.89 -23.49
CA ALA A 270 -0.88 24.76 -24.31
C ALA A 270 -1.05 26.14 -23.66
N ALA A 271 -1.40 26.18 -22.38
CA ALA A 271 -1.65 27.42 -21.65
C ALA A 271 -0.37 28.26 -21.51
N ALA A 272 0.75 27.65 -21.13
CA ALA A 272 2.03 28.36 -21.02
C ALA A 272 2.59 28.76 -22.39
N GLY A 273 2.50 27.89 -23.40
CA GLY A 273 3.01 28.18 -24.73
C GLY A 273 2.26 29.32 -25.41
N VAL A 274 0.93 29.38 -25.25
CA VAL A 274 0.12 30.48 -25.80
C VAL A 274 0.38 31.80 -25.08
N THR A 275 0.49 31.80 -23.74
CA THR A 275 0.79 33.04 -22.99
C THR A 275 2.19 33.57 -23.23
N LEU A 276 3.16 32.70 -23.52
CA LEU A 276 4.54 33.08 -23.87
C LEU A 276 4.74 33.39 -25.36
N GLY A 277 3.70 33.24 -26.19
CA GLY A 277 3.79 33.47 -27.65
C GLY A 277 4.58 32.40 -28.41
N LEU A 278 4.79 31.22 -27.81
CA LEU A 278 5.51 30.08 -28.40
C LEU A 278 4.58 29.15 -29.22
N LEU A 279 3.28 29.19 -28.95
CA LEU A 279 2.25 28.38 -29.63
C LEU A 279 1.18 29.27 -30.26
N PRO A 280 0.50 28.81 -31.32
CA PRO A 280 -0.52 29.60 -32.01
C PRO A 280 -1.71 29.89 -31.08
N ALA A 281 -2.06 31.17 -30.94
CA ALA A 281 -3.23 31.63 -30.19
C ALA A 281 -4.54 31.50 -31.01
N ILE A 282 -4.71 30.39 -31.75
CA ILE A 282 -5.89 30.15 -32.58
C ILE A 282 -7.01 29.63 -31.68
N PRO A 283 -8.23 30.21 -31.72
CA PRO A 283 -9.34 29.80 -30.85
C PRO A 283 -9.68 28.31 -30.92
N LEU A 284 -9.56 27.70 -32.11
CA LEU A 284 -9.78 26.28 -32.29
C LEU A 284 -8.75 25.44 -31.54
N PHE A 285 -7.46 25.78 -31.66
CA PHE A 285 -6.37 25.08 -30.98
C PHE A 285 -6.51 25.16 -29.45
N THR A 286 -6.73 26.36 -28.89
CA THR A 286 -6.85 26.53 -27.44
C THR A 286 -8.08 25.81 -26.87
N THR A 287 -9.20 25.87 -27.57
CA THR A 287 -10.44 25.21 -27.16
C THR A 287 -10.30 23.69 -27.20
N VAL A 288 -9.71 23.13 -28.27
CA VAL A 288 -9.50 21.68 -28.40
C VAL A 288 -8.48 21.18 -27.38
N ALA A 289 -7.36 21.88 -27.18
CA ALA A 289 -6.36 21.51 -26.19
C ALA A 289 -6.93 21.50 -24.76
N ALA A 290 -7.74 22.51 -24.41
CA ALA A 290 -8.44 22.55 -23.12
C ALA A 290 -9.46 21.42 -22.97
N PHE A 291 -10.23 21.14 -24.03
CA PHE A 291 -11.21 20.05 -24.03
C PHE A 291 -10.53 18.70 -23.81
N VAL A 292 -9.45 18.41 -24.55
CA VAL A 292 -8.67 17.17 -24.38
C VAL A 292 -8.11 17.08 -22.96
N ALA A 293 -7.55 18.18 -22.43
CA ALA A 293 -7.05 18.20 -21.06
C ALA A 293 -8.13 17.85 -20.02
N LEU A 294 -9.31 18.46 -20.13
CA LEU A 294 -10.44 18.23 -19.23
C LEU A 294 -11.03 16.83 -19.40
N LEU A 295 -11.10 16.31 -20.63
CA LEU A 295 -11.55 14.95 -20.91
C LEU A 295 -10.67 13.94 -20.18
N PHE A 296 -9.34 14.05 -20.31
CA PHE A 296 -8.40 13.11 -19.70
C PHE A 296 -8.33 13.24 -18.17
N ILE A 297 -8.48 14.44 -17.61
CA ILE A 297 -8.65 14.59 -16.16
C ILE A 297 -10.00 14.06 -15.67
N GLY A 298 -11.07 14.22 -16.46
CA GLY A 298 -12.36 13.59 -16.19
C GLY A 298 -12.26 12.06 -16.16
N LEU A 299 -11.57 11.47 -17.14
CA LEU A 299 -11.25 10.03 -17.18
C LEU A 299 -10.43 9.62 -15.95
N THR A 300 -9.44 10.41 -15.57
CA THR A 300 -8.64 10.17 -14.34
C THR A 300 -9.53 10.13 -13.10
N ALA A 301 -10.42 11.12 -12.93
CA ALA A 301 -11.33 11.19 -11.81
C ALA A 301 -12.30 9.99 -11.78
N GLY A 302 -12.85 9.61 -12.94
CA GLY A 302 -13.69 8.42 -13.09
C GLY A 302 -12.98 7.13 -12.69
N LEU A 303 -11.75 6.92 -13.20
CA LEU A 303 -10.93 5.76 -12.84
C LEU A 303 -10.59 5.72 -11.35
N LEU A 304 -10.26 6.88 -10.74
CA LEU A 304 -9.95 6.96 -9.32
C LEU A 304 -11.15 6.60 -8.44
N VAL A 305 -12.37 7.03 -8.81
CA VAL A 305 -13.60 6.68 -8.08
C VAL A 305 -13.93 5.20 -8.30
N TRP A 306 -13.72 4.68 -9.50
CA TRP A 306 -14.01 3.28 -9.83
C TRP A 306 -13.05 2.27 -9.17
N ASP A 307 -11.80 2.65 -8.91
CA ASP A 307 -10.83 1.79 -8.17
C ASP A 307 -11.17 1.64 -6.66
N LEU A 308 -12.05 2.49 -6.14
CA LEU A 308 -12.53 2.39 -4.76
C LEU A 308 -13.40 1.14 -4.58
N GLU A 309 -13.18 0.40 -3.49
CA GLU A 309 -14.05 -0.73 -3.12
C GLU A 309 -15.42 -0.26 -2.58
N ARG A 310 -15.50 1.01 -2.16
CA ARG A 310 -16.69 1.69 -1.67
C ARG A 310 -16.90 3.01 -2.42
N PRO A 311 -17.20 2.96 -3.74
CA PRO A 311 -17.32 4.14 -4.57
C PRO A 311 -18.47 5.04 -4.12
N GLU A 312 -19.47 4.51 -3.40
CA GLU A 312 -20.60 5.22 -2.77
C GLU A 312 -20.23 6.04 -1.51
N ARG A 313 -18.95 6.02 -1.12
CA ARG A 313 -18.41 6.86 -0.03
C ARG A 313 -17.36 7.89 -0.47
N PHE A 314 -17.08 8.08 -1.76
CA PHE A 314 -16.05 9.00 -2.26
C PHE A 314 -16.17 10.44 -1.69
N TRP A 315 -17.39 10.99 -1.58
CA TRP A 315 -17.71 12.31 -1.03
C TRP A 315 -17.12 12.54 0.36
N THR A 316 -16.88 11.47 1.13
CA THR A 316 -16.25 11.54 2.46
C THR A 316 -14.86 12.17 2.40
N ILE A 317 -14.12 11.99 1.28
CA ILE A 317 -12.82 12.64 1.07
C ILE A 317 -12.97 14.17 1.09
N LEU A 318 -14.08 14.70 0.57
CA LEU A 318 -14.32 16.14 0.48
C LEU A 318 -14.87 16.72 1.79
N ILE A 319 -15.75 15.97 2.47
CA ILE A 319 -16.45 16.44 3.67
C ILE A 319 -15.58 16.27 4.93
N ARG A 320 -14.78 15.20 5.02
CA ARG A 320 -13.91 14.90 6.18
C ARG A 320 -12.48 14.54 5.75
N PRO A 321 -11.76 15.48 5.11
CA PRO A 321 -10.40 15.21 4.63
C PRO A 321 -9.39 15.13 5.77
N GLN A 322 -8.55 14.11 5.71
CA GLN A 322 -7.32 14.07 6.49
C GLN A 322 -6.23 14.89 5.79
N ARG A 323 -5.94 16.09 6.32
CA ARG A 323 -4.99 17.06 5.73
C ARG A 323 -3.55 16.54 5.56
N ARG A 324 -3.16 15.49 6.27
CA ARG A 324 -1.82 14.88 6.14
C ARG A 324 -1.72 13.90 4.97
N SER A 325 -2.83 13.39 4.44
CA SER A 325 -2.83 12.46 3.31
C SER A 325 -2.66 13.20 1.98
N TRP A 326 -1.68 12.79 1.18
CA TRP A 326 -1.52 13.30 -0.18
C TRP A 326 -2.60 12.82 -1.14
N LEU A 327 -3.31 11.73 -0.82
CA LEU A 327 -4.48 11.31 -1.61
C LEU A 327 -5.62 12.31 -1.44
N ALA A 328 -5.88 12.77 -0.21
CA ALA A 328 -6.88 13.81 0.05
C ALA A 328 -6.47 15.15 -0.60
N ARG A 329 -5.20 15.57 -0.45
CA ARG A 329 -4.69 16.79 -1.12
C ARG A 329 -4.79 16.70 -2.65
N GLY A 330 -4.45 15.54 -3.20
CA GLY A 330 -4.58 15.26 -4.64
C GLY A 330 -5.99 15.46 -5.16
N ALA A 331 -7.01 15.02 -4.41
CA ALA A 331 -8.40 15.25 -4.79
C ALA A 331 -8.74 16.75 -4.90
N PHE A 332 -8.32 17.58 -3.94
CA PHE A 332 -8.52 19.04 -4.01
C PHE A 332 -7.71 19.69 -5.13
N ILE A 333 -6.49 19.23 -5.40
CA ILE A 333 -5.66 19.71 -6.52
C ILE A 333 -6.37 19.44 -7.85
N LEU A 334 -6.89 18.21 -8.05
CA LEU A 334 -7.60 17.84 -9.28
C LEU A 334 -8.93 18.58 -9.44
N ILE A 335 -9.66 18.84 -8.35
CA ILE A 335 -10.88 19.66 -8.38
C ILE A 335 -10.55 21.10 -8.75
N GLY A 336 -9.55 21.69 -8.10
CA GLY A 336 -9.10 23.05 -8.41
C GLY A 336 -8.61 23.19 -9.85
N PHE A 337 -7.81 22.23 -10.32
CA PHE A 337 -7.35 22.17 -11.71
C PHE A 337 -8.53 22.07 -12.69
N SER A 338 -9.46 21.14 -12.45
CA SER A 338 -10.65 20.98 -13.30
C SER A 338 -11.52 22.25 -13.33
N ALA A 339 -11.67 22.95 -12.20
CA ALA A 339 -12.43 24.18 -12.13
C ALA A 339 -11.78 25.31 -12.94
N VAL A 340 -10.48 25.55 -12.73
CA VAL A 340 -9.75 26.61 -13.44
C VAL A 340 -9.60 26.28 -14.92
N GLY A 341 -9.28 25.02 -15.26
CA GLY A 341 -9.22 24.55 -16.64
C GLY A 341 -10.58 24.63 -17.34
N GLY A 342 -11.67 24.35 -16.63
CA GLY A 342 -13.04 24.49 -17.11
C GLY A 342 -13.41 25.95 -17.41
N LEU A 343 -13.06 26.87 -16.51
CA LEU A 343 -13.23 28.31 -16.76
C LEU A 343 -12.43 28.77 -17.97
N TRP A 344 -11.17 28.31 -18.09
CA TRP A 344 -10.32 28.64 -19.22
C TRP A 344 -10.87 28.11 -20.56
N PHE A 345 -11.37 26.86 -20.57
CA PHE A 345 -12.07 26.26 -21.71
C PHE A 345 -13.29 27.08 -22.14
N LEU A 346 -14.17 27.42 -21.18
CA LEU A 346 -15.36 28.23 -21.44
C LEU A 346 -15.00 29.64 -21.92
N GLY A 347 -13.92 30.22 -21.40
CA GLY A 347 -13.40 31.51 -21.84
C GLY A 347 -13.02 31.55 -23.31
N HIS A 348 -12.32 30.52 -23.79
CA HIS A 348 -11.97 30.40 -25.22
C HIS A 348 -13.16 30.04 -26.09
N LEU A 349 -14.02 29.13 -25.63
CA LEU A 349 -15.22 28.69 -26.36
C LEU A 349 -16.22 29.84 -26.56
N LEU A 350 -16.47 30.63 -25.51
CA LEU A 350 -17.45 31.72 -25.50
C LEU A 350 -16.83 33.10 -25.79
N ARG A 351 -15.50 33.16 -25.99
CA ARG A 351 -14.73 34.40 -26.22
C ARG A 351 -14.91 35.44 -25.12
N VAL A 352 -14.87 35.00 -23.86
CA VAL A 352 -14.99 35.87 -22.67
C VAL A 352 -13.58 36.20 -22.12
N PRO A 353 -13.06 37.43 -22.31
CA PRO A 353 -11.66 37.75 -21.97
C PRO A 353 -11.34 37.64 -20.47
N LEU A 354 -12.34 37.82 -19.60
CA LEU A 354 -12.17 37.69 -18.15
C LEU A 354 -11.74 36.27 -17.74
N LEU A 355 -12.25 35.26 -18.44
CA LEU A 355 -11.98 33.84 -18.14
C LEU A 355 -10.67 33.34 -18.77
N THR A 356 -10.08 34.11 -19.67
CA THR A 356 -8.76 33.83 -20.27
C THR A 356 -7.68 34.78 -19.74
N HIS A 357 -7.96 35.50 -18.66
CA HIS A 357 -7.05 36.46 -18.06
C HIS A 357 -5.69 35.79 -17.71
N PRO A 358 -4.54 36.46 -17.95
CA PRO A 358 -3.21 35.88 -17.73
C PRO A 358 -3.01 35.32 -16.32
N LEU A 359 -3.52 36.03 -15.31
CA LEU A 359 -3.46 35.57 -13.91
C LEU A 359 -4.15 34.20 -13.72
N LEU A 360 -5.36 34.04 -14.25
CA LEU A 360 -6.11 32.78 -14.15
C LEU A 360 -5.42 31.66 -14.92
N THR A 361 -4.82 32.00 -16.07
CA THR A 361 -4.04 31.05 -16.86
C THR A 361 -2.81 30.54 -16.10
N TRP A 362 -2.05 31.43 -15.45
CA TRP A 362 -0.91 31.02 -14.63
C TRP A 362 -1.29 30.21 -13.39
N ILE A 363 -2.44 30.52 -12.77
CA ILE A 363 -3.01 29.66 -11.71
C ILE A 363 -3.30 28.26 -12.27
N GLY A 364 -3.91 28.17 -13.47
CA GLY A 364 -4.16 26.91 -14.15
C GLY A 364 -2.88 26.12 -14.45
N VAL A 365 -1.84 26.79 -14.97
CA VAL A 365 -0.52 26.18 -15.25
C VAL A 365 0.11 25.64 -13.96
N PHE A 366 0.05 26.40 -12.87
CA PHE A 366 0.55 25.95 -11.56
C PHE A 366 -0.22 24.73 -11.05
N LEU A 367 -1.56 24.74 -11.12
CA LEU A 367 -2.40 23.61 -10.73
C LEU A 367 -2.21 22.38 -11.63
N ALA A 368 -1.93 22.57 -12.92
CA ALA A 368 -1.57 21.50 -13.84
C ALA A 368 -0.22 20.86 -13.45
N GLY A 369 0.77 21.69 -13.13
CA GLY A 369 2.06 21.23 -12.62
C GLY A 369 1.91 20.43 -11.32
N LEU A 370 1.13 20.95 -10.36
CA LEU A 370 0.79 20.21 -9.14
C LEU A 370 0.05 18.90 -9.43
N SER A 371 -0.88 18.90 -10.38
CA SER A 371 -1.63 17.71 -10.82
C SER A 371 -0.69 16.64 -11.37
N ALA A 372 0.34 17.03 -12.14
CA ALA A 372 1.36 16.11 -12.63
C ALA A 372 2.14 15.47 -11.47
N VAL A 373 2.59 16.27 -10.48
CA VAL A 373 3.57 15.80 -9.48
C VAL A 373 2.98 15.26 -8.18
N TYR A 374 1.73 15.58 -7.80
CA TYR A 374 1.26 15.27 -6.44
C TYR A 374 1.32 13.77 -6.08
N THR A 375 1.17 12.89 -7.09
CA THR A 375 1.21 11.43 -6.90
C THR A 375 2.59 10.95 -6.43
N ALA A 376 3.68 11.65 -6.75
CA ALA A 376 5.00 11.32 -6.21
C ALA A 376 5.02 11.44 -4.68
N PHE A 377 4.34 12.45 -4.13
CA PHE A 377 4.24 12.59 -2.67
C PHE A 377 3.29 11.58 -2.04
N LEU A 378 2.26 11.13 -2.76
CA LEU A 378 1.43 9.98 -2.34
C LEU A 378 2.29 8.71 -2.24
N PHE A 379 3.12 8.46 -3.25
CA PHE A 379 4.05 7.34 -3.29
C PHE A 379 5.14 7.43 -2.22
N ALA A 380 5.62 8.63 -1.89
CA ALA A 380 6.52 8.82 -0.75
C ALA A 380 5.87 8.45 0.61
N GLN A 381 4.54 8.52 0.73
CA GLN A 381 3.82 8.04 1.94
C GLN A 381 3.64 6.52 1.96
N ALA A 382 3.88 5.82 0.84
CA ALA A 382 3.77 4.37 0.73
C ALA A 382 5.05 3.68 1.24
N GLU A 383 5.32 3.79 2.54
CA GLU A 383 6.51 3.23 3.20
C GLU A 383 6.64 1.70 3.08
N GLY A 384 5.62 0.99 2.57
CA GLY A 384 5.73 -0.43 2.27
C GLY A 384 6.34 -0.79 0.92
N ARG A 385 6.66 0.21 0.08
CA ARG A 385 7.13 0.03 -1.29
C ARG A 385 8.38 0.88 -1.54
N ASP A 386 9.54 0.32 -1.25
CA ASP A 386 10.84 1.04 -1.26
C ASP A 386 11.16 1.71 -2.60
N LEU A 387 10.78 1.08 -3.72
CA LEU A 387 10.98 1.63 -5.07
C LEU A 387 10.24 2.97 -5.32
N TRP A 388 9.24 3.28 -4.49
CA TRP A 388 8.42 4.48 -4.61
C TRP A 388 8.93 5.66 -3.76
N GLN A 389 9.97 5.45 -2.95
CA GLN A 389 10.51 6.47 -2.04
C GLN A 389 11.62 7.34 -2.66
N SER A 390 11.85 7.25 -3.98
CA SER A 390 12.89 8.06 -4.64
C SER A 390 12.56 9.56 -4.59
N PRO A 391 13.50 10.43 -4.16
CA PRO A 391 13.29 11.88 -4.14
C PRO A 391 13.15 12.48 -5.55
N LEU A 392 13.59 11.76 -6.60
CA LEU A 392 13.50 12.19 -7.99
C LEU A 392 12.13 11.86 -8.63
N LEU A 393 11.25 11.16 -7.92
CA LEU A 393 9.98 10.70 -8.49
C LEU A 393 9.06 11.86 -8.91
N SER A 394 9.09 12.98 -8.19
CA SER A 394 8.34 14.18 -8.58
C SER A 394 8.80 14.74 -9.92
N TRP A 395 10.12 14.77 -10.15
CA TRP A 395 10.71 15.20 -11.42
C TRP A 395 10.39 14.23 -12.56
N HIS A 396 10.45 12.91 -12.30
CA HIS A 396 10.06 11.91 -13.28
C HIS A 396 8.61 12.08 -13.72
N LEU A 397 7.67 12.23 -12.77
CA LEU A 397 6.26 12.44 -13.10
C LEU A 397 6.00 13.77 -13.81
N PHE A 398 6.77 14.82 -13.47
CA PHE A 398 6.68 16.11 -14.16
C PHE A 398 7.11 15.98 -15.62
N VAL A 399 8.29 15.39 -15.88
CA VAL A 399 8.81 15.17 -17.24
C VAL A 399 7.87 14.27 -18.03
N GLN A 400 7.34 13.20 -17.43
CA GLN A 400 6.33 12.35 -18.07
C GLN A 400 5.08 13.14 -18.49
N GLY A 401 4.60 14.04 -17.63
CA GLY A 401 3.53 14.97 -17.95
C GLY A 401 3.86 15.84 -19.16
N LEU A 402 5.05 16.45 -19.20
CA LEU A 402 5.50 17.25 -20.35
C LEU A 402 5.58 16.42 -21.62
N THR A 403 6.13 15.21 -21.57
CA THR A 403 6.24 14.34 -22.76
C THR A 403 4.87 13.92 -23.28
N ALA A 404 3.94 13.54 -22.40
CA ALA A 404 2.59 13.16 -22.78
C ALA A 404 1.81 14.36 -23.36
N GLY A 405 1.97 15.54 -22.75
CA GLY A 405 1.38 16.78 -23.25
C GLY A 405 1.92 17.16 -24.62
N ALA A 406 3.23 17.11 -24.82
CA ALA A 406 3.87 17.45 -26.10
C ALA A 406 3.43 16.49 -27.21
N ALA A 407 3.42 15.18 -26.95
CA ALA A 407 2.90 14.19 -27.88
C ALA A 407 1.43 14.45 -28.24
N THR A 408 0.60 14.83 -27.26
CA THR A 408 -0.81 15.18 -27.49
C THR A 408 -0.94 16.42 -28.35
N LEU A 409 -0.16 17.48 -28.08
CA LEU A 409 -0.18 18.71 -28.89
C LEU A 409 0.30 18.49 -30.32
N LEU A 410 1.27 17.60 -30.54
CA LEU A 410 1.71 17.22 -31.89
C LEU A 410 0.62 16.51 -32.71
N LEU A 411 -0.32 15.84 -32.05
CA LEU A 411 -1.49 15.24 -32.71
C LEU A 411 -2.62 16.25 -32.98
N LEU A 412 -2.57 17.42 -32.32
CA LEU A 412 -3.57 18.50 -32.45
C LEU A 412 -3.12 19.64 -33.37
N ALA A 413 -1.82 19.78 -33.59
CA ALA A 413 -1.20 20.70 -34.55
C ALA A 413 -1.32 20.17 -35.97
#